data_AF-A0A7J0FPU8-F1
#
_entry.id   AF-A0A7J0FPU8-F1
#
_cell.length_a   1.000
_cell.length_b   1.000
_cell.length_c   1.000
_cell.angle_alpha   90.00
_cell.angle_beta   90.00
_cell.angle_gamma   90.00
#
_symmetry.space_group_name_H-M   'P 1'
#
loop_
_entity.id
_entity.type
_entity.pdbx_description
1 polymer ?
#
loop_
_entity_poly.entity_id
_entity_poly.type
_entity_poly.pdbx_seq_one_letter_code
_entity_poly.pdbx_strand_id
1 'polypeptide(L)'
;MDPYAVAKAFVEHYYTTFDAHLYRDSSMLSFEGHNIHGSQSIVAKLTRLPFRQCQHSITTIDCQPAGGLFVFVSGNLQVTGEIPHALKFSQD
;
A
#
# COMPACT_ATOMS: atom_id res chain seq x y z
N MET A 1 -2.04 -3.41 23.61
CA MET A 1 -2.38 -3.00 22.23
C MET A 1 -2.30 -4.24 21.39
N ASP A 2 -3.37 -4.62 20.69
CA ASP A 2 -3.38 -5.77 19.79
C ASP A 2 -2.67 -5.41 18.47
N PRO A 3 -1.54 -6.05 18.13
CA PRO A 3 -0.82 -5.75 16.89
C PRO A 3 -1.68 -5.92 15.64
N TYR A 4 -2.58 -6.91 15.63
CA TYR A 4 -3.45 -7.15 14.48
C TYR A 4 -4.45 -6.00 14.28
N ALA A 5 -5.05 -5.50 15.37
CA ALA A 5 -5.92 -4.34 15.31
C ALA A 5 -5.21 -3.09 14.76
N VAL A 6 -3.94 -2.89 15.12
CA VAL A 6 -3.12 -1.77 14.60
C VAL A 6 -2.82 -1.96 13.12
N ALA A 7 -2.37 -3.15 12.70
CA ALA A 7 -2.13 -3.46 11.28
C ALA A 7 -3.39 -3.23 10.44
N LYS A 8 -4.53 -3.76 10.89
CA LYS A 8 -5.81 -3.63 10.20
C LYS A 8 -6.21 -2.15 10.02
N ALA A 9 -6.14 -1.36 11.09
CA ALA A 9 -6.45 0.06 11.02
C ALA A 9 -5.50 0.83 10.09
N PHE A 10 -4.20 0.51 10.13
CA PHE A 10 -3.21 1.09 9.22
C PHE A 10 -3.51 0.75 7.76
N VAL A 11 -3.79 -0.52 7.45
CA VAL A 11 -4.12 -0.99 6.09
C VAL A 11 -5.38 -0.31 5.57
N GLU A 12 -6.45 -0.26 6.37
CA GLU A 12 -7.70 0.43 5.99
C GLU A 12 -7.45 1.91 5.70
N HIS A 13 -6.64 2.59 6.51
CA HIS A 13 -6.29 3.99 6.29
C HIS A 13 -5.38 4.21 5.07
N TYR A 14 -4.39 3.34 4.88
CA TYR A 14 -3.41 3.43 3.79
C TYR A 14 -4.08 3.33 2.41
N TYR A 15 -4.91 2.30 2.20
CA TYR A 15 -5.56 2.07 0.91
C TYR A 15 -6.76 3.00 0.62
N THR A 16 -7.20 3.78 1.61
CA THR A 16 -8.23 4.81 1.42
C THR A 16 -7.64 6.20 1.12
N THR A 17 -6.45 6.49 1.65
CA THR A 17 -5.94 7.87 1.68
C THR A 17 -4.73 8.09 0.76
N PHE A 18 -3.85 7.10 0.60
CA PHE A 18 -2.59 7.25 -0.16
C PHE A 18 -1.84 8.56 0.17
N ASP A 19 -1.65 8.85 1.46
CA ASP A 19 -1.17 10.13 1.96
C ASP A 19 0.36 10.15 2.21
N ALA A 20 0.97 11.32 2.01
CA ALA A 20 2.35 11.63 2.37
C ALA A 20 2.66 11.46 3.85
N HIS A 21 1.68 11.69 4.72
CA HIS A 21 1.86 11.58 6.17
C HIS A 21 2.14 10.15 6.66
N LEU A 22 1.95 9.14 5.80
CA LEU A 22 2.24 7.74 6.11
C LEU A 22 3.70 7.36 5.90
N TYR A 23 4.49 8.24 5.27
CA TYR A 23 5.90 8.04 4.98
C TYR A 23 6.79 9.02 5.74
N ARG A 24 8.03 8.60 6.01
CA ARG A 24 9.09 9.42 6.62
C ARG A 24 10.15 9.74 5.58
N ASP A 25 11.03 10.67 5.89
CA ASP A 25 12.13 11.04 4.98
C ASP A 25 13.11 9.89 4.72
N SER A 26 13.24 8.98 5.69
CA SER A 26 14.03 7.75 5.56
C SER A 26 13.26 6.57 4.96
N SER A 27 11.99 6.74 4.57
CA SER A 27 11.20 5.67 3.98
C SER A 27 11.71 5.28 2.60
N MET A 28 11.50 4.01 2.24
CA MET A 28 11.77 3.47 0.91
C MET A 28 10.52 2.72 0.43
N LEU A 29 10.13 2.95 -0.82
CA LEU A 29 9.15 2.14 -1.54
C LEU A 29 9.89 1.36 -2.63
N SER A 30 9.74 0.05 -2.64
CA SER A 30 10.12 -0.80 -3.77
C SER A 30 8.87 -1.09 -4.61
N PHE A 31 8.84 -0.62 -5.85
CA PHE A 31 7.68 -0.75 -6.73
C PHE A 31 8.12 -1.28 -8.10
N GLU A 32 7.66 -2.48 -8.47
CA GLU A 32 7.95 -3.12 -9.77
C GLU A 32 9.46 -3.13 -10.11
N GLY A 33 10.31 -3.46 -9.12
CA GLY A 33 11.76 -3.51 -9.28
C GLY A 33 12.50 -2.17 -9.12
N HIS A 34 11.79 -1.07 -8.86
CA HIS A 34 12.39 0.25 -8.65
C HIS A 34 12.32 0.69 -7.18
N ASN A 35 13.46 1.12 -6.64
CA ASN A 35 13.54 1.67 -5.29
C ASN A 35 13.37 3.19 -5.33
N ILE A 36 12.49 3.71 -4.48
CA ILE A 36 12.14 5.13 -4.37
C ILE A 36 12.35 5.54 -2.93
N HIS A 37 13.18 6.56 -2.70
CA HIS A 37 13.54 7.02 -1.37
C HIS A 37 12.90 8.37 -1.03
N GLY A 38 12.44 8.49 0.21
CA GLY A 38 11.88 9.71 0.77
C GLY A 38 10.38 9.87 0.52
N SER A 39 9.68 10.37 1.54
CA SER A 39 8.23 10.59 1.57
C SER A 39 7.69 11.30 0.31
N GLN A 40 8.31 12.41 -0.09
CA GLN A 40 7.89 13.20 -1.25
C GLN A 40 8.00 12.42 -2.56
N SER A 41 9.09 11.69 -2.77
CA SER A 41 9.30 10.89 -3.99
C SER A 41 8.31 9.73 -4.07
N ILE A 42 8.04 9.10 -2.93
CA ILE A 42 7.08 7.99 -2.83
C ILE A 42 5.68 8.47 -3.22
N VAL A 43 5.22 9.58 -2.62
CA VAL A 43 3.91 10.17 -2.94
C VAL A 43 3.83 10.62 -4.39
N ALA A 44 4.90 11.23 -4.91
CA ALA A 44 4.98 11.63 -6.30
C ALA A 44 4.90 10.42 -7.25
N LYS A 45 5.47 9.26 -6.89
CA LYS A 45 5.32 8.03 -7.67
C LYS A 45 3.87 7.55 -7.65
N LEU A 46 3.27 7.45 -6.46
CA LEU A 46 1.93 6.88 -6.28
C LEU A 46 0.86 7.74 -6.97
N THR A 47 0.98 9.07 -6.88
CA THR A 47 0.07 10.01 -7.56
C THR A 47 0.22 10.07 -9.08
N ARG A 48 1.39 9.65 -9.61
CA ARG A 48 1.66 9.59 -11.06
C ARG A 48 1.35 8.25 -11.71
N LEU A 49 0.88 7.27 -10.94
CA LEU A 49 0.43 6.01 -11.52
C LEU A 49 -0.68 6.30 -12.54
N PRO A 50 -0.70 5.61 -13.70
CA PRO A 50 -1.63 5.91 -14.80
C PRO A 50 -3.10 5.54 -14.49
N PHE A 51 -3.41 5.26 -13.23
CA PHE A 51 -4.74 4.89 -12.77
C PHE A 51 -5.54 6.15 -12.45
N ARG A 52 -6.59 6.43 -13.23
CA ARG A 52 -7.53 7.52 -12.91
C ARG A 52 -8.25 7.30 -11.59
N GLN A 53 -8.63 6.05 -11.35
CA GLN A 53 -9.24 5.58 -10.12
C GLN A 53 -8.90 4.10 -9.98
N CYS A 54 -8.42 3.73 -8.80
CA CYS A 54 -8.16 2.34 -8.46
C CYS A 54 -8.83 1.99 -7.14
N GLN A 55 -9.37 0.79 -7.04
CA GLN A 55 -10.00 0.27 -5.83
C GLN A 55 -9.29 -0.99 -5.38
N HIS A 56 -8.74 -0.94 -4.17
CA HIS A 56 -8.10 -2.09 -3.53
C HIS A 56 -9.15 -2.86 -2.73
N SER A 57 -9.33 -4.13 -3.07
CA SER A 57 -10.10 -5.09 -2.28
C SER A 57 -9.12 -5.97 -1.52
N ILE A 58 -8.98 -5.75 -0.22
CA ILE A 58 -8.05 -6.48 0.64
C ILE A 58 -8.61 -7.88 0.92
N THR A 59 -7.79 -8.91 0.70
CA THR A 59 -8.15 -10.32 0.93
C THR A 59 -7.53 -10.82 2.23
N THR A 60 -6.23 -10.60 2.43
CA THR A 60 -5.53 -11.02 3.66
C THR A 60 -4.68 -9.89 4.21
N ILE A 61 -4.55 -9.88 5.53
CA ILE A 61 -3.63 -9.04 6.30
C ILE A 61 -2.93 -9.97 7.28
N ASP A 62 -1.64 -10.15 7.11
CA ASP A 62 -0.80 -10.91 8.01
C ASP A 62 0.19 -9.93 8.67
N CYS A 63 0.40 -10.03 9.98
CA CYS A 63 1.33 -9.14 10.67
C CYS A 63 2.22 -9.88 11.65
N GLN A 64 3.49 -9.48 11.72
CA GLN A 64 4.50 -10.08 12.58
C GLN A 64 5.32 -9.00 13.31
N PRO A 65 5.71 -9.24 14.57
CA PRO A 65 6.65 -8.36 15.27
C PRO A 65 8.07 -8.49 14.69
N ALA A 66 8.69 -7.38 14.29
CA ALA A 66 10.04 -7.37 13.68
C ALA A 66 10.81 -6.06 13.97
N GLY A 67 11.02 -5.71 15.25
CA GLY A 67 11.55 -4.39 15.64
C GLY A 67 10.56 -3.22 15.44
N GLY A 68 9.35 -3.59 15.01
CA GLY A 68 8.17 -2.79 14.72
C GLY A 68 7.07 -3.79 14.33
N LEU A 69 6.10 -3.35 13.52
CA LEU A 69 5.11 -4.24 12.93
C LEU A 69 5.40 -4.41 11.45
N PHE A 70 5.69 -5.64 11.02
CA PHE A 70 5.80 -6.00 9.62
C PHE A 70 4.42 -6.49 9.15
N VAL A 71 3.90 -5.94 8.06
CA VAL A 71 2.51 -6.16 7.63
C VAL A 71 2.52 -6.57 6.17
N PHE A 72 2.09 -7.81 5.91
CA PHE A 72 1.87 -8.31 4.56
C PHE A 72 0.38 -8.18 4.20
N VAL A 73 0.10 -7.66 3.03
CA VAL A 73 -1.24 -7.44 2.51
C VAL A 73 -1.36 -8.11 1.15
N SER A 74 -2.41 -8.90 0.95
CA SER A 74 -2.77 -9.40 -0.39
C SER A 74 -4.18 -9.00 -0.76
N GLY A 75 -4.44 -8.83 -2.06
CA GLY A 75 -5.74 -8.36 -2.50
C GLY A 75 -5.91 -8.34 -4.01
N ASN A 76 -7.01 -7.69 -4.42
CA ASN A 76 -7.34 -7.43 -5.80
C ASN A 76 -7.39 -5.92 -6.04
N LEU A 77 -6.77 -5.46 -7.12
CA LEU A 77 -6.76 -4.09 -7.59
C LEU A 77 -7.68 -3.99 -8.81
N GLN A 78 -8.74 -3.21 -8.69
CA GLN A 78 -9.61 -2.87 -9.82
C GLN A 78 -9.24 -1.47 -10.31
N VAL A 79 -8.97 -1.34 -11.61
CA VAL A 79 -8.66 -0.05 -12.25
C VAL A 79 -9.85 0.36 -13.10
N THR A 80 -10.38 1.57 -12.85
CA THR A 80 -11.54 2.07 -13.59
C THR A 80 -11.17 2.33 -15.06
N GLY A 81 -11.92 1.70 -15.98
CA GLY A 81 -11.74 1.88 -17.43
C GLY A 81 -10.96 0.77 -18.13
N GLU A 82 -10.43 -0.21 -17.38
CA GLU A 82 -9.85 -1.43 -17.94
C GLU A 82 -10.84 -2.62 -17.89
N ILE A 83 -10.64 -3.59 -18.78
CA ILE A 83 -11.35 -4.88 -18.98
C ILE A 83 -11.63 -5.57 -17.62
N PRO A 84 -12.69 -6.40 -17.45
CA PRO A 84 -13.26 -6.74 -16.12
C PRO A 84 -12.40 -7.62 -15.18
N HIS A 85 -11.10 -7.78 -15.42
CA HIS A 85 -10.24 -8.60 -14.59
C HIS A 85 -9.52 -7.76 -13.55
N ALA A 86 -9.86 -7.98 -12.28
CA ALA A 86 -9.12 -7.41 -11.18
C ALA A 86 -7.70 -8.00 -11.15
N LEU A 87 -6.69 -7.14 -11.00
CA LEU A 87 -5.30 -7.53 -10.88
C LEU A 87 -5.05 -8.05 -9.46
N LYS A 88 -4.30 -9.14 -9.30
CA LYS A 88 -3.86 -9.55 -7.97
C LYS A 88 -2.67 -8.72 -7.55
N PHE A 89 -2.62 -8.31 -6.28
CA PHE A 89 -1.48 -7.60 -5.73
C PHE A 89 -1.07 -8.18 -4.37
N SER A 90 0.19 -7.95 -4.02
CA SER A 90 0.76 -8.18 -2.69
C SER A 90 1.66 -7.02 -2.32
N GLN A 91 1.65 -6.61 -1.05
CA GLN A 91 2.50 -5.55 -0.51
C GLN A 91 2.98 -5.94 0.88
N ASP A 92 4.24 -5.65 1.19
CA ASP A 92 4.90 -5.90 2.48
C ASP A 92 5.63 -4.66 3.03
#